data_AF-A0A7C3KQH8-F1
#
_entry.id   AF-A0A7C3KQH8-F1
#
_cell.length_a   1.000
_cell.length_b   1.000
_cell.length_c   1.000
_cell.angle_alpha   90.00
_cell.angle_beta   90.00
_cell.angle_gamma   90.00
#
_symmetry.space_group_name_H-M   'P 1'
#
loop_
_entity.id
_entity.type
_entity.pdbx_description
1 polymer ?
#
loop_
_entity_poly.entity_id
_entity_poly.type
_entity_poly.pdbx_seq_one_letter_code
_entity_poly.pdbx_strand_id
1 'polypeptide(L)' 'MSQLSVSDLHPGKKLEFGKVVLSEEEIIAFAKAFDPLDFHTDKKAAEKSFF' A
#
# COMPACT_ATOMS: atom_id res chain seq x y z
N MET A 1 10.07 -16.03 10.87
CA MET A 1 9.51 -15.05 11.81
C MET A 1 8.69 -15.81 12.84
N SER A 2 9.01 -15.71 14.13
CA SER A 2 8.16 -16.31 15.17
C SER A 2 6.85 -15.54 15.27
N GLN A 3 5.72 -16.25 15.38
CA GLN A 3 4.45 -15.60 15.69
C GLN A 3 4.53 -14.88 17.04
N LEU A 4 3.98 -13.67 17.11
CA LEU A 4 3.78 -12.97 18.38
C LEU A 4 2.65 -13.65 19.17
N SER A 5 2.86 -13.81 20.47
CA SER A 5 1.84 -14.22 21.43
C SER A 5 1.23 -13.01 22.13
N VAL A 6 0.09 -13.19 22.80
CA VAL A 6 -0.56 -12.12 23.58
C VAL A 6 0.36 -11.58 24.68
N SER A 7 1.14 -12.46 25.32
CA SER A 7 2.11 -12.06 26.36
C SER A 7 3.22 -11.16 25.84
N ASP A 8 3.47 -11.14 24.54
CA ASP A 8 4.46 -10.25 23.94
C ASP A 8 3.91 -8.83 23.74
N LEU A 9 2.61 -8.59 23.89
CA LEU A 9 1.98 -7.30 23.64
C LEU A 9 1.90 -6.47 24.93
N HIS A 10 2.33 -5.22 24.87
CA HIS A 10 2.21 -4.25 25.96
C HIS A 10 2.07 -2.82 25.41
N PRO A 11 1.51 -1.87 26.19
CA PRO A 11 1.42 -0.48 25.77
C PRO A 11 2.78 0.09 25.34
N GLY A 12 2.78 0.83 24.23
CA GLY A 12 3.99 1.44 23.67
C GLY A 12 4.91 0.50 22.88
N LYS A 13 4.62 -0.81 22.79
CA LYS A 13 5.37 -1.71 21.93
C LYS A 13 5.25 -1.29 20.46
N LYS A 14 6.38 -1.10 19.79
CA LYS A 14 6.46 -0.84 18.35
C LYS A 14 6.86 -2.12 17.62
N LEU A 15 6.20 -2.38 16.50
CA LEU A 15 6.54 -3.47 15.59
C LEU A 15 7.04 -2.84 14.29
N GLU A 16 8.23 -3.23 13.86
CA GLU A 16 8.76 -2.83 12.57
C GLU A 16 8.56 -3.97 11.57
N PHE A 17 8.06 -3.62 10.39
CA PHE A 17 7.86 -4.54 9.29
C PHE A 17 8.89 -4.29 8.19
N GLY A 18 8.93 -5.20 7.22
CA GLY A 18 9.74 -5.03 6.02
C GLY A 18 9.27 -3.85 5.17
N LYS A 19 10.12 -3.48 4.21
CA LYS A 19 9.78 -2.52 3.15
C LYS A 19 9.40 -3.29 1.89
N VAL A 20 8.48 -2.73 1.12
CA VAL A 20 8.10 -3.20 -0.22
C VAL A 20 8.25 -2.04 -1.18
N VAL A 21 8.78 -2.32 -2.38
CA VAL A 21 8.79 -1.38 -3.50
C VAL A 21 7.58 -1.72 -4.37
N LEU A 22 6.73 -0.73 -4.63
CA LEU A 22 5.59 -0.87 -5.51
C LEU A 22 5.98 -0.44 -6.92
N SER A 23 5.69 -1.29 -7.90
CA SER A 23 5.81 -0.97 -9.32
C SER A 23 4.58 -0.22 -9.86
N GLU A 24 4.72 0.47 -10.99
CA GLU A 24 3.62 1.15 -11.68
C GLU A 24 2.53 0.12 -12.06
N GLU A 25 2.95 -1.07 -12.49
CA GLU A 25 2.06 -2.15 -12.90
C GLU A 25 1.20 -2.68 -11.74
N GLU A 26 1.79 -2.86 -10.55
CA GLU A 26 1.06 -3.31 -9.36
C GLU A 26 0.01 -2.27 -8.91
N ILE A 27 0.36 -0.99 -8.97
CA ILE A 27 -0.56 0.12 -8.63
C ILE A 27 -1.76 0.10 -9.59
N ILE A 28 -1.50 0.06 -10.90
CA ILE A 28 -2.55 0.06 -11.93
C ILE A 28 -3.41 -1.20 -11.83
N ALA A 29 -2.80 -2.37 -11.58
CA ALA A 29 -3.52 -3.63 -11.44
C ALA A 29 -4.49 -3.61 -10.26
N PHE A 30 -4.04 -3.10 -9.11
CA PHE A 30 -4.89 -2.93 -7.94
C PHE A 30 -6.03 -1.93 -8.20
N ALA A 31 -5.71 -0.77 -8.77
CA ALA A 31 -6.69 0.26 -9.09
C ALA A 31 -7.80 -0.27 -10.01
N LYS A 32 -7.44 -0.99 -11.08
CA LYS A 32 -8.43 -1.60 -11.99
C LYS A 32 -9.35 -2.60 -11.29
N ALA A 33 -8.86 -3.31 -10.28
CA ALA A 33 -9.64 -4.32 -9.57
C ALA A 33 -10.54 -3.73 -8.48
N PHE A 34 -10.10 -2.65 -7.80
CA PHE A 34 -10.73 -2.23 -6.55
C PHE A 34 -11.07 -0.74 -6.46
N ASP A 35 -10.39 0.13 -7.20
CA ASP A 35 -10.60 1.59 -7.15
C ASP A 35 -10.24 2.30 -8.47
N PRO A 36 -11.06 2.14 -9.52
CA PRO A 36 -10.73 2.51 -10.89
C PRO A 36 -10.96 4.01 -11.17
N LEU A 37 -10.41 4.89 -10.33
CA LEU A 37 -10.37 6.31 -10.63
C LEU A 37 -9.38 6.58 -11.78
N ASP A 38 -9.70 7.55 -12.64
CA ASP A 38 -8.91 7.82 -13.85
C ASP A 38 -7.43 8.10 -13.52
N PHE A 39 -7.16 8.87 -12.47
CA PHE A 39 -5.80 9.20 -12.03
C PHE A 39 -5.06 8.03 -11.33
N HIS A 40 -5.74 6.91 -11.05
CA HIS A 40 -5.08 5.68 -10.59
C HIS A 40 -4.71 4.72 -11.73
N THR A 41 -5.29 4.89 -12.91
CA THR A 41 -5.16 3.93 -14.02
C THR A 41 -4.57 4.53 -15.29
N ASP A 42 -4.57 5.86 -15.43
CA ASP A 42 -3.98 6.59 -16.53
C ASP A 42 -3.01 7.68 -16.03
N LYS A 43 -1.76 7.57 -16.49
CA LYS A 43 -0.67 8.47 -16.08
C LYS A 43 -0.90 9.93 -16.49
N LYS A 44 -1.49 10.17 -17.66
CA LYS A 44 -1.75 11.54 -18.15
C LYS A 44 -2.93 12.18 -17.42
N ALA A 45 -3.89 11.39 -16.97
CA ALA A 45 -4.95 11.84 -16.09
C ALA A 45 -4.40 12.16 -14.69
N ALA A 46 -3.48 11.33 -14.18
CA ALA A 46 -2.80 11.56 -12.91
C ALA A 46 -2.01 12.87 -12.89
N GLU A 47 -1.23 13.16 -13.94
CA GLU A 47 -0.48 14.42 -14.10
C GLU A 47 -1.34 15.70 -14.05
N LYS A 48 -2.65 15.57 -14.29
CA LYS A 48 -3.62 16.69 -14.28
C LYS A 48 -4.50 16.69 -13.03
N SER A 49 -4.31 15.70 -12.17
CA SER A 49 -5.04 15.57 -10.92
C SER A 49 -4.42 16.46 -9.84
N PHE A 50 -4.94 16.36 -8.62
CA PHE A 50 -4.35 17.04 -7.47
C PHE A 50 -3.02 16.41 -7.01
N PHE A 51 -2.76 15.15 -7.41
CA PHE A 51 -1.60 14.36 -6.97
C PHE A 51 -0.35 14.58 -7.83
#